data_AF-A0A1F9FX10-F1
#
_entry.id   AF-A0A1F9FX10-F1
#
_cell.length_a   1.000
_cell.length_b   1.000
_cell.length_c   1.000
_cell.angle_alpha   90.00
_cell.angle_beta   90.00
_cell.angle_gamma   90.00
#
_symmetry.space_group_name_H-M   'P 1'
#
loop_
_entity.id
_entity.type
_entity.pdbx_description
1 polymer ?
#
loop_
_entity_poly.entity_id
_entity_poly.type
_entity_poly.pdbx_seq_one_letter_code
_entity_poly.pdbx_strand_id
1 'polypeptide(L)'
;MKPKLNYQQMHQKAKRLVEESVQFLGESYHTAGAVMGKTMQATKLHYQSRRDHLALYRTLHDLGAAVTEEMRHQSGEQLHITTPIKGLFGRIIELEKEIAEAEKKISSITIVAKESKTKKNSSPLKKEESSRKGTHDHDDTKA
;
A
#
# COMPACT_ATOMS: atom_id res chain seq x y z
N MET A 1 51.62 30.63 3.90
CA MET A 1 51.69 29.78 5.11
C MET A 1 50.78 28.57 4.92
N LYS A 2 51.30 27.35 4.89
CA LYS A 2 50.46 26.13 4.83
C LYS A 2 49.90 25.87 6.23
N PRO A 3 48.59 25.65 6.42
CA PRO A 3 48.04 25.38 7.74
C PRO A 3 48.65 24.08 8.28
N LYS A 4 49.18 24.14 9.52
CA LYS A 4 49.65 22.94 10.23
C LYS A 4 48.43 22.07 10.50
N LEU A 5 48.32 20.99 9.74
CA LEU A 5 47.27 19.98 9.87
C LEU A 5 47.38 19.37 11.27
N ASN A 6 46.41 19.66 12.15
CA ASN A 6 46.37 19.11 13.50
C ASN A 6 45.95 17.64 13.43
N TYR A 7 46.94 16.76 13.35
CA TYR A 7 46.76 15.32 13.14
C TYR A 7 45.83 14.68 14.17
N GLN A 8 45.88 15.13 15.43
CA GLN A 8 44.99 14.62 16.47
C GLN A 8 43.52 15.02 16.25
N GLN A 9 43.26 16.25 15.82
CA GLN A 9 41.90 16.70 15.49
C GLN A 9 41.34 15.95 14.27
N MET A 10 42.16 15.70 13.24
CA MET A 10 41.74 14.88 12.10
C MET A 10 41.48 13.43 12.49
N HIS A 11 42.33 12.84 13.33
CA HIS A 11 42.14 11.47 13.81
C HIS A 11 40.85 11.31 14.62
N GLN A 12 40.55 12.25 15.52
CA GLN A 12 39.28 12.25 16.27
C GLN A 12 38.06 12.43 15.36
N LYS A 13 38.15 13.31 14.34
CA LYS A 13 37.08 13.51 13.36
C LYS A 13 36.85 12.25 12.51
N ALA A 14 37.91 11.60 12.06
CA ALA A 14 37.84 10.35 11.32
C ALA A 14 37.22 9.22 12.17
N LYS A 15 37.60 9.12 13.44
CA LYS A 15 37.01 8.16 14.38
C LYS A 15 35.50 8.36 14.55
N ARG A 16 35.05 9.60 14.80
CA ARG A 16 33.62 9.91 14.88
C ARG A 16 32.88 9.58 13.60
N LEU A 17 33.46 9.92 12.45
CA LEU A 17 32.85 9.62 11.14
C LEU A 17 32.66 8.11 10.96
N VAL A 18 33.64 7.30 11.36
CA VAL A 18 33.53 5.84 11.31
C VAL A 18 32.46 5.33 12.27
N GLU A 19 32.41 5.84 13.50
CA GLU A 19 31.38 5.46 14.50
C GLU A 19 29.97 5.82 14.01
N GLU A 20 29.76 7.03 13.51
CA GLU A 20 28.49 7.49 12.93
C GLU A 20 28.10 6.66 11.69
N SER A 21 29.06 6.34 10.83
CA SER A 21 28.81 5.52 9.63
C SER A 21 28.41 4.09 9.99
N VAL A 22 29.04 3.50 11.01
CA VAL A 22 28.70 2.15 11.50
C VAL A 22 27.31 2.14 12.15
N GLN A 23 26.98 3.17 12.94
CA GLN A 23 25.64 3.32 13.51
C GLN A 23 24.57 3.46 12.43
N PHE A 24 24.78 4.35 11.46
CA PHE A 24 23.88 4.53 10.32
C PHE A 24 23.69 3.24 9.52
N LEU A 25 24.77 2.49 9.28
CA LEU A 25 24.69 1.21 8.58
C LEU A 25 23.88 0.18 9.38
N GLY A 26 24.09 0.12 10.70
CA GLY A 26 23.33 -0.76 11.60
C GLY A 26 21.82 -0.43 11.62
N GLU A 27 21.47 0.85 11.72
CA GLU A 27 20.08 1.33 11.65
C GLU A 27 19.45 1.03 10.29
N SER A 28 20.20 1.23 9.21
CA SER A 28 19.75 0.94 7.84
C SER A 28 19.50 -0.55 7.64
N TYR A 29 20.38 -1.41 8.15
CA TYR A 29 20.21 -2.86 8.09
C TYR A 29 18.99 -3.33 8.88
N HIS A 30 18.80 -2.80 10.09
CA HIS A 30 17.62 -3.10 10.91
C HIS A 30 16.33 -2.66 10.22
N THR A 31 16.33 -1.47 9.63
CA THR A 31 15.20 -0.94 8.86
C THR A 31 14.90 -1.81 7.64
N ALA A 32 15.92 -2.20 6.88
CA ALA A 32 15.76 -3.10 5.73
C ALA A 32 15.16 -4.44 6.16
N GLY A 33 15.64 -5.03 7.26
CA GLY A 33 15.08 -6.26 7.84
C GLY A 33 13.61 -6.11 8.24
N ALA A 34 13.25 -5.00 8.89
CA ALA A 34 11.87 -4.71 9.28
C ALA A 34 10.94 -4.53 8.06
N VAL A 35 11.41 -3.86 7.01
CA VAL A 35 10.67 -3.71 5.74
C VAL A 35 10.47 -5.06 5.07
N MET A 36 11.54 -5.86 4.93
CA MET A 36 11.45 -7.21 4.35
C MET A 36 10.44 -8.09 5.11
N GLY A 37 10.48 -8.07 6.44
CA GLY A 37 9.54 -8.82 7.28
C GLY A 37 8.09 -8.41 7.06
N LYS A 38 7.82 -7.09 7.01
CA LYS A 38 6.48 -6.55 6.73
C LYS A 38 6.02 -6.87 5.31
N THR A 39 6.89 -6.77 4.31
CA THR A 39 6.58 -7.14 2.92
C THR A 39 6.19 -8.61 2.82
N MET A 40 6.97 -9.52 3.42
CA MET A 40 6.64 -10.95 3.43
C MET A 40 5.29 -11.23 4.09
N GLN A 41 5.01 -10.56 5.21
CA GLN A 41 3.71 -10.68 5.90
C GLN A 41 2.55 -10.17 5.04
N ALA A 42 2.71 -9.01 4.38
CA ALA A 42 1.71 -8.46 3.47
C ALA A 42 1.44 -9.40 2.29
N THR A 43 2.50 -9.93 1.65
CA THR A 43 2.37 -10.88 0.55
C THR A 43 1.62 -12.14 0.97
N LYS A 44 1.93 -12.68 2.15
CA LYS A 44 1.21 -13.85 2.70
C LYS A 44 -0.27 -13.55 2.89
N LEU A 45 -0.62 -12.41 3.48
CA LEU A 45 -2.00 -12.00 3.68
C LEU A 45 -2.74 -11.77 2.37
N HIS A 46 -2.08 -11.16 1.38
CA HIS A 46 -2.65 -10.99 0.04
C HIS A 46 -2.97 -12.33 -0.63
N TYR A 47 -2.06 -13.31 -0.55
CA TYR A 47 -2.32 -14.63 -1.10
C TYR A 47 -3.49 -15.32 -0.39
N GLN A 48 -3.53 -15.23 0.94
CA GLN A 48 -4.61 -15.80 1.73
C GLN A 48 -5.97 -15.16 1.40
N SER A 49 -6.04 -13.83 1.39
CA SER A 49 -7.26 -13.09 0.98
C SER A 49 -7.74 -13.51 -0.41
N ARG A 50 -6.86 -13.62 -1.41
CA ARG A 50 -7.24 -14.08 -2.76
C ARG A 50 -7.78 -15.51 -2.77
N ARG A 51 -7.16 -16.40 -1.99
CA ARG A 51 -7.62 -17.78 -1.86
C ARG A 51 -9.01 -17.83 -1.21
N ASP A 52 -9.25 -17.02 -0.19
CA ASP A 52 -10.51 -17.00 0.54
C ASP A 52 -11.62 -16.36 -0.32
N HIS A 53 -11.30 -15.36 -1.15
CA HIS A 53 -12.21 -14.88 -2.20
C HIS A 53 -12.61 -15.97 -3.20
N LEU A 54 -11.66 -16.78 -3.67
CA LEU A 54 -11.97 -17.90 -4.56
C LEU A 54 -12.89 -18.92 -3.88
N ALA A 55 -12.66 -19.20 -2.59
CA ALA A 55 -13.54 -20.06 -1.80
C ALA A 55 -14.95 -19.45 -1.65
N LEU A 56 -15.05 -18.14 -1.45
CA LEU A 56 -16.32 -17.42 -1.38
C LEU A 56 -17.10 -17.56 -2.69
N TYR A 57 -16.46 -17.30 -3.83
CA TYR A 57 -17.11 -17.43 -5.13
C TYR A 57 -17.59 -18.87 -5.41
N ARG A 58 -16.78 -19.87 -5.05
CA ARG A 58 -17.20 -21.28 -5.16
C ARG A 58 -18.40 -21.58 -4.27
N THR A 59 -18.38 -21.13 -3.02
CA THR A 59 -19.46 -21.38 -2.06
C THR A 59 -20.76 -20.69 -2.49
N LEU A 60 -20.68 -19.48 -3.04
CA LEU A 60 -21.82 -18.77 -3.64
C LEU A 60 -22.39 -19.50 -4.85
N HIS A 61 -21.50 -20.02 -5.71
CA HIS A 61 -21.91 -20.85 -6.84
C HIS A 61 -22.63 -22.13 -6.37
N ASP A 62 -22.06 -22.83 -5.39
CA ASP A 62 -22.65 -24.04 -4.81
C ASP A 62 -24.01 -23.75 -4.14
N LEU A 63 -24.13 -22.59 -3.48
CA LEU A 63 -25.40 -22.13 -2.92
C LEU A 63 -26.43 -21.89 -4.02
N GLY A 64 -26.06 -21.20 -5.11
CA GLY A 64 -26.93 -20.98 -6.25
C GLY A 64 -27.40 -22.29 -6.89
N ALA A 65 -26.49 -23.25 -7.05
CA ALA A 65 -26.81 -24.59 -7.55
C ALA A 65 -27.79 -25.34 -6.62
N ALA A 66 -27.53 -25.33 -5.31
CA ALA A 66 -28.39 -25.99 -4.33
C ALA A 66 -29.80 -25.37 -4.29
N VAL A 67 -29.91 -24.04 -4.32
CA VAL A 67 -31.19 -23.33 -4.36
C VAL A 67 -31.93 -23.62 -5.68
N THR A 68 -31.23 -23.60 -6.81
CA THR A 68 -31.86 -23.89 -8.11
C THR A 68 -32.38 -25.32 -8.17
N GLU A 69 -31.64 -26.28 -7.63
CA GLU A 69 -32.07 -27.67 -7.57
C GLU A 69 -33.30 -27.83 -6.68
N GLU A 70 -33.31 -27.21 -5.49
CA GLU A 70 -34.47 -27.21 -4.60
C GLU A 70 -35.71 -26.60 -5.28
N MET A 71 -35.55 -25.50 -6.03
CA MET A 71 -36.63 -24.89 -6.81
C MET A 71 -37.18 -25.81 -7.91
N ARG A 72 -36.34 -26.67 -8.51
CA ARG A 72 -36.81 -27.63 -9.52
C ARG A 72 -37.64 -28.75 -8.92
N HIS A 73 -37.34 -29.15 -7.68
CA HIS A 73 -38.09 -30.19 -6.96
C HIS A 73 -39.37 -29.65 -6.32
N GLN A 74 -39.41 -28.37 -5.95
CA GLN A 74 -40.59 -27.71 -5.38
C GLN A 74 -41.34 -26.90 -6.43
N SER A 75 -42.17 -27.58 -7.24
CA SER A 75 -43.06 -26.92 -8.20
C SER A 75 -44.22 -26.20 -7.50
N GLY A 76 -43.98 -24.97 -7.03
CA GLY A 76 -45.02 -24.04 -6.55
C GLY A 76 -45.15 -23.88 -5.04
N GLU A 77 -44.31 -24.55 -4.25
CA GLU A 77 -44.22 -24.34 -2.79
C GLU A 77 -43.10 -23.36 -2.40
N GLN A 78 -43.20 -22.80 -1.20
CA GLN A 78 -42.20 -21.90 -0.63
C GLN A 78 -40.86 -22.62 -0.49
N LEU A 79 -39.78 -22.00 -0.99
CA LEU A 79 -38.43 -22.56 -0.95
C LEU A 79 -38.05 -22.97 0.48
N HIS A 80 -37.94 -24.28 0.71
CA HIS A 80 -37.50 -24.79 2.01
C HIS A 80 -35.98 -24.68 2.13
N ILE A 81 -35.49 -23.91 3.12
CA ILE A 81 -34.05 -23.84 3.42
C ILE A 81 -33.62 -25.16 4.06
N THR A 82 -33.01 -26.02 3.26
CA THR A 82 -32.45 -27.30 3.71
C THR A 82 -31.18 -27.09 4.54
N THR A 83 -30.81 -28.08 5.35
CA THR A 83 -29.57 -28.05 6.15
C THR A 83 -28.31 -27.78 5.29
N PRO A 84 -28.14 -28.37 4.10
CA PRO A 84 -27.02 -28.04 3.21
C PRO A 84 -26.98 -26.56 2.79
N ILE A 85 -28.13 -25.99 2.38
CA ILE A 85 -28.24 -24.57 2.01
C ILE A 85 -27.86 -23.67 3.19
N LYS A 86 -28.38 -23.99 4.39
CA LYS A 86 -28.02 -23.26 5.62
C LYS A 86 -26.52 -23.34 5.94
N GLY A 87 -25.90 -24.50 5.72
CA GLY A 87 -24.45 -24.69 5.87
C GLY A 87 -23.64 -23.81 4.93
N LEU A 88 -24.06 -23.70 3.66
CA LEU A 88 -23.42 -22.84 2.67
C LEU A 88 -23.53 -21.36 3.05
N PHE A 89 -24.69 -20.90 3.54
CA PHE A 89 -24.85 -19.55 4.08
C PHE A 89 -23.90 -19.27 5.26
N GLY A 90 -23.80 -20.21 6.22
CA GLY A 90 -22.86 -20.09 7.33
C GLY A 90 -21.43 -19.94 6.84
N ARG A 91 -21.03 -20.74 5.85
CA ARG A 91 -19.69 -20.70 5.28
C ARG A 91 -19.39 -19.39 4.54
N ILE A 92 -20.37 -18.83 3.83
CA ILE A 92 -20.26 -17.51 3.19
C ILE A 92 -19.95 -16.43 4.24
N ILE A 93 -20.72 -16.38 5.33
CA ILE A 93 -20.53 -15.39 6.40
C ILE A 93 -19.13 -15.53 7.05
N GLU A 94 -18.67 -16.75 7.28
CA GLU A 94 -17.31 -17.00 7.78
C GLU A 94 -16.25 -16.46 6.82
N LEU A 95 -16.36 -16.77 5.52
CA LEU A 95 -15.41 -16.33 4.51
C LEU A 95 -15.41 -14.81 4.36
N GLU A 96 -16.57 -14.15 4.37
CA GLU A 96 -16.66 -12.69 4.35
C GLU A 96 -15.93 -12.05 5.54
N LYS A 97 -16.08 -12.63 6.74
CA LYS A 97 -15.38 -12.17 7.94
C LYS A 97 -13.87 -12.37 7.83
N GLU A 98 -13.43 -13.54 7.36
CA GLU A 98 -12.00 -13.85 7.15
C GLU A 98 -11.35 -12.89 6.14
N ILE A 99 -12.04 -12.62 5.02
CA ILE A 99 -11.61 -11.66 4.00
C ILE A 99 -11.50 -10.26 4.59
N ALA A 100 -12.53 -9.78 5.28
CA ALA A 100 -12.53 -8.43 5.87
C ALA A 100 -11.40 -8.27 6.91
N GLU A 101 -11.13 -9.30 7.71
CA GLU A 101 -10.01 -9.28 8.66
C GLU A 101 -8.65 -9.27 7.94
N ALA A 102 -8.49 -10.05 6.87
CA ALA A 102 -7.28 -10.06 6.07
C ALA A 102 -7.03 -8.71 5.40
N GLU A 103 -8.05 -8.10 4.79
CA GLU A 103 -7.98 -6.77 4.16
C GLU A 103 -7.62 -5.68 5.17
N LYS A 104 -8.20 -5.72 6.37
CA LYS A 104 -7.86 -4.80 7.46
C LYS A 104 -6.39 -4.91 7.87
N LYS A 105 -5.85 -6.14 7.95
CA LYS A 105 -4.43 -6.39 8.27
C LYS A 105 -3.50 -5.97 7.14
N ILE A 106 -3.88 -6.18 5.89
CA ILE A 106 -3.11 -5.73 4.72
C ILE A 106 -3.01 -4.20 4.72
N SER A 107 -4.14 -3.51 4.95
CA SER A 107 -4.20 -2.05 5.01
C SER A 107 -3.29 -1.48 6.11
N SER A 108 -3.22 -2.12 7.28
CA SER A 108 -2.35 -1.66 8.37
C SER A 108 -0.85 -1.90 8.13
N ILE A 109 -0.49 -2.91 7.33
CA ILE A 109 0.91 -3.22 6.98
C ILE A 109 1.39 -2.37 5.80
N THR A 110 0.48 -1.90 4.94
CA THR A 110 0.83 -1.17 3.72
C THR A 110 1.41 0.21 4.07
N ILE A 111 2.75 0.30 4.06
CA ILE A 111 3.51 1.54 4.23
C ILE A 111 3.60 2.30 2.89
N VAL A 112 2.54 2.29 2.06
CA VAL A 112 2.49 3.26 0.95
C VAL A 112 2.15 4.59 1.57
N ALA A 113 3.21 5.34 1.87
CA ALA A 113 3.27 6.79 1.99
C ALA A 113 1.89 7.46 2.15
N LYS A 114 1.36 7.49 3.38
CA LYS A 114 0.67 8.71 3.79
C LYS A 114 1.77 9.76 3.72
N GLU A 115 1.84 10.50 2.61
CA GLU A 115 2.70 11.67 2.49
C GLU A 115 2.52 12.44 3.79
N SER A 116 3.55 12.41 4.63
CA SER A 116 3.69 13.39 5.68
C SER A 116 3.65 14.70 4.92
N LYS A 117 2.56 15.46 5.07
CA LYS A 117 2.49 16.83 4.59
C LYS A 117 3.65 17.56 5.24
N THR A 118 4.81 17.54 4.59
CA THR A 118 5.93 18.41 4.91
C THR A 118 5.36 19.78 4.69
N LYS A 119 5.10 20.49 5.79
CA LYS A 119 4.73 21.90 5.77
C LYS A 119 5.76 22.62 4.92
N LYS A 120 5.39 22.89 3.67
CA LYS A 120 6.13 23.74 2.76
C LYS A 120 5.99 25.14 3.35
N ASN A 121 6.89 25.52 4.25
CA ASN A 121 7.13 26.92 4.55
C ASN A 121 7.81 27.52 3.31
N SER A 122 7.04 27.74 2.25
CA SER A 122 7.43 28.59 1.15
C SER A 122 7.09 30.02 1.55
N SER A 123 8.05 30.70 2.16
CA SER A 123 8.12 32.16 2.16
C SER A 123 8.02 32.65 0.70
N PRO A 124 7.17 33.65 0.39
CA PRO A 124 7.01 34.12 -0.98
C PRO A 124 8.25 34.94 -1.38
N LEU A 125 9.08 34.38 -2.26
CA LEU A 125 10.09 35.14 -2.98
C LEU A 125 9.35 36.07 -3.97
N LYS A 126 9.57 37.38 -3.76
CA LYS A 126 9.08 38.48 -4.60
C LYS A 126 9.32 38.18 -6.08
N LYS A 127 8.28 38.28 -6.89
CA LYS A 127 8.38 38.48 -8.34
C LYS A 127 8.97 39.87 -8.56
N GLU A 128 10.23 39.96 -8.97
CA GLU A 128 10.70 41.13 -9.69
C GLU A 128 10.27 40.99 -11.16
N GLU A 129 9.40 41.91 -11.57
CA GLU A 129 9.17 42.26 -12.96
C GLU A 129 10.49 42.70 -13.60
N SER A 130 10.82 42.14 -14.76
CA SER A 130 11.65 42.85 -15.73
C SER A 130 11.01 42.73 -17.10
N SER A 131 10.28 43.77 -17.41
CA SER A 131 9.81 44.17 -18.72
C SER A 131 10.96 44.29 -19.72
N ARG A 132 10.91 43.54 -20.82
CA ARG A 132 11.46 44.00 -22.11
C ARG A 132 10.51 43.70 -23.26
N LYS A 133 9.81 44.78 -23.59
CA LYS A 133 9.06 45.18 -24.78
C LYS A 133 9.82 44.95 -26.10
N GLY A 134 9.08 44.59 -27.15
CA GLY A 134 9.49 44.60 -28.57
C GLY A 134 8.62 43.64 -29.39
N THR A 135 7.37 43.97 -29.71
CA THR A 135 6.86 44.64 -30.94
C THR A 135 7.07 43.89 -32.26
N HIS A 136 5.94 43.77 -32.96
CA HIS A 136 5.73 43.74 -34.41
C HIS A 136 5.74 42.39 -35.17
N ASP A 137 4.50 41.99 -35.51
CA ASP A 137 3.99 41.83 -36.88
C ASP A 137 3.81 40.45 -37.55
N HIS A 138 2.53 40.24 -37.85
CA HIS A 138 1.88 39.82 -39.09
C HIS A 138 1.85 38.36 -39.56
N ASP A 139 0.63 38.08 -40.03
CA ASP A 139 0.19 37.15 -41.07
C ASP A 139 -0.08 35.68 -40.76
N ASP A 140 -1.38 35.39 -40.73
CA ASP A 140 -2.08 34.51 -41.68
C ASP A 140 -1.40 33.18 -42.02
N THR A 141 -2.12 32.08 -41.80
CA THR A 141 -2.97 31.48 -42.83
C THR A 141 -3.53 30.15 -42.30
N LYS A 142 -4.84 29.94 -42.53
CA LYS A 142 -5.56 28.68 -42.35
C LYS A 142 -4.91 27.53 -43.13
N ALA A 143 -4.94 26.34 -42.54
CA ALA A 143 -5.39 25.11 -43.21
C ALA A 143 -5.98 24.18 -42.15
#